data_AF-A0A1X9T3A6-F1
#
_entry.id   AF-A0A1X9T3A6-F1
#
_cell.length_a   1.000
_cell.length_b   1.000
_cell.length_c   1.000
_cell.angle_alpha   90.00
_cell.angle_beta   90.00
_cell.angle_gamma   90.00
#
_symmetry.space_group_name_H-M   'P 1'
#
loop_
_entity.id
_entity.type
_entity.pdbx_description
1 polymer ?
#
loop_
_entity_poly.entity_id
_entity_poly.type
_entity_poly.pdbx_seq_one_letter_code
_entity_poly.pdbx_strand_id
1 'polypeptide(L)' 'MKLEELKMYPAPVSDAVFLGKIKSNMWIEKIDFTDQFWNCLAEICGKKLIESKDNSVVFVEVFSSGLKLEIKVSI' A
#
# COMPACT_ATOMS: atom_id res chain seq x y z
N MET A 1 -1.00 0.30 -41.86
CA MET A 1 -1.15 -0.72 -40.80
C MET A 1 -2.08 -0.14 -39.74
N LYS A 2 -3.25 -0.75 -39.52
CA LYS A 2 -4.19 -0.35 -38.46
C LYS A 2 -3.67 -0.97 -37.14
N LEU A 3 -3.50 -0.14 -36.10
CA LEU A 3 -3.23 -0.65 -34.76
C LEU A 3 -4.50 -1.33 -34.26
N GLU A 4 -4.50 -2.66 -34.12
CA GLU A 4 -5.72 -3.41 -33.82
C GLU A 4 -6.07 -3.53 -32.34
N GLU A 5 -5.27 -3.07 -31.39
CA GLU A 5 -5.71 -2.93 -29.99
C GLU A 5 -4.62 -2.24 -29.16
N LEU A 6 -4.97 -1.19 -28.43
CA LEU A 6 -4.08 -0.58 -27.44
C LEU A 6 -4.28 -1.34 -26.12
N LYS A 7 -3.51 -2.42 -25.91
CA LYS A 7 -3.54 -3.19 -24.66
C LYS A 7 -2.73 -2.47 -23.59
N MET A 8 -3.42 -1.84 -22.64
CA MET A 8 -2.82 -1.43 -21.38
C MET A 8 -2.65 -2.66 -20.50
N TYR A 9 -1.43 -3.15 -20.38
CA TYR A 9 -1.06 -4.04 -19.28
C TYR A 9 -0.87 -3.15 -18.05
N PRO A 10 -1.49 -3.45 -16.89
CA PRO A 10 -1.13 -2.77 -15.67
C PRO A 10 0.38 -2.93 -15.50
N ALA A 11 1.12 -1.81 -15.47
CA ALA A 11 2.52 -1.82 -15.08
C ALA A 11 2.60 -2.59 -13.75
N PRO A 12 3.65 -3.40 -13.51
CA PRO A 12 3.83 -4.03 -12.22
C PRO A 12 3.68 -2.95 -11.16
N VAL A 13 2.60 -3.04 -10.39
CA VAL A 13 2.35 -2.18 -9.23
C VAL A 13 3.52 -2.54 -8.33
N SER A 14 4.57 -1.72 -8.35
CA SER A 14 5.76 -2.00 -7.60
C SER A 14 5.33 -2.10 -6.14
N ASP A 15 5.58 -3.25 -5.50
CA ASP A 15 5.37 -3.45 -4.06
C ASP A 15 6.27 -2.55 -3.20
N ALA A 16 7.11 -1.73 -3.85
CA ALA A 16 8.04 -0.84 -3.21
C ALA A 16 7.35 0.43 -2.73
N VAL A 17 7.55 0.75 -1.46
CA VAL A 17 7.05 1.95 -0.81
C VAL A 17 8.21 2.91 -0.66
N PHE A 18 8.08 4.11 -1.23
CA PHE A 18 9.12 5.13 -1.16
C PHE A 18 8.67 6.31 -0.32
N LEU A 19 9.58 6.80 0.51
CA LEU A 19 9.47 8.10 1.15
C LEU A 19 10.35 9.10 0.41
N GLY A 20 9.88 10.32 0.28
CA GLY A 20 10.68 11.34 -0.38
C GLY A 20 9.97 12.64 -0.64
N LYS A 21 10.72 13.57 -1.25
CA LYS A 21 10.22 14.88 -1.66
C LYS A 21 10.13 14.97 -3.17
N ILE A 22 9.00 15.48 -3.66
CA ILE A 22 8.78 15.74 -5.08
C ILE A 22 8.84 17.25 -5.33
N LYS A 23 9.57 17.67 -6.36
CA LYS A 23 9.56 19.04 -6.90
C LYS A 23 9.54 18.97 -8.42
N SER A 24 8.66 19.73 -9.06
CA SER A 24 8.51 19.74 -10.52
C SER A 24 8.33 18.33 -11.10
N ASN A 25 7.50 17.50 -10.45
CA ASN A 25 7.24 16.10 -10.81
C ASN A 25 8.48 15.17 -10.80
N MET A 26 9.57 15.57 -10.13
CA MET A 26 10.76 14.75 -9.95
C MET A 26 11.07 14.53 -8.46
N TRP A 27 11.55 13.33 -8.13
CA TRP A 27 12.06 13.04 -6.78
C TRP A 27 13.38 13.78 -6.56
N ILE A 28 13.46 14.57 -5.49
CA ILE A 28 14.71 15.20 -5.04
C ILE A 28 15.39 14.34 -3.97
N GLU A 29 14.58 13.72 -3.13
CA GLU A 29 15.00 12.77 -2.10
C GLU A 29 14.09 11.56 -2.26
N LYS A 30 14.66 10.36 -2.44
CA LYS A 30 13.92 9.11 -2.55
C LYS A 30 14.62 8.06 -1.69
N ILE A 31 13.90 7.55 -0.70
CA ILE A 31 14.36 6.49 0.21
C ILE A 31 13.42 5.31 0.01
N ASP A 32 14.00 4.13 -0.20
CA ASP A 32 13.26 2.88 -0.13
C ASP A 32 12.87 2.62 1.33
N PHE A 33 11.56 2.56 1.58
CA PHE A 33 10.95 2.38 2.89
C PHE A 33 10.08 1.12 2.92
N THR A 34 10.24 0.23 1.94
CA THR A 34 9.38 -0.93 1.74
C THR A 34 9.38 -1.84 2.96
N ASP A 35 10.55 -2.28 3.40
CA ASP A 35 10.68 -3.20 4.53
C ASP A 35 10.17 -2.58 5.83
N GLN A 36 10.51 -1.31 6.09
CA GLN A 36 10.08 -0.60 7.29
C GLN A 36 8.57 -0.42 7.31
N PHE A 37 7.95 -0.08 6.17
CA PHE A 37 6.51 0.04 6.04
C PHE A 37 5.80 -1.27 6.39
N TRP A 38 6.21 -2.37 5.75
CA TRP A 38 5.58 -3.68 5.97
C TRP A 38 5.80 -4.19 7.40
N ASN A 39 6.97 -3.96 8.00
CA ASN A 39 7.24 -4.29 9.40
C ASN A 39 6.32 -3.51 10.36
N CYS A 40 6.19 -2.20 10.16
CA CYS A 40 5.29 -1.38 10.99
C CYS A 40 3.82 -1.82 10.82
N LEU A 41 3.40 -2.13 9.60
CA LEU A 41 2.05 -2.60 9.34
C LEU A 41 1.78 -3.94 10.04
N ALA A 42 2.71 -4.88 9.96
CA ALA A 42 2.60 -6.17 10.65
C ALA A 42 2.48 -6.00 12.17
N GLU A 43 3.27 -5.10 12.78
CA GLU A 43 3.20 -4.83 14.21
C GLU A 43 1.85 -4.23 14.63
N ILE A 44 1.33 -3.26 13.87
CA ILE A 44 0.00 -2.66 14.12
C ILE A 44 -1.09 -3.72 14.03
N CYS A 45 -1.02 -4.57 13.01
CA CYS A 45 -1.97 -5.65 12.79
C CYS A 45 -1.94 -6.68 13.93
N GLY A 46 -0.74 -7.09 14.36
CA GLY A 46 -0.55 -8.01 15.49
C GLY A 46 -1.08 -7.46 16.81
N LYS A 47 -0.79 -6.19 17.12
CA LYS A 47 -1.32 -5.52 18.32
C LYS A 47 -2.85 -5.53 18.34
N LYS A 48 -3.48 -5.16 17.23
CA LYS A 48 -4.93 -5.11 17.13
C LYS A 48 -5.60 -6.50 17.15
N LEU A 49 -4.95 -7.53 16.59
CA LEU A 49 -5.40 -8.92 16.74
C LEU A 49 -5.42 -9.34 18.21
N ILE A 50 -4.31 -9.10 18.93
CA ILE A 50 -4.20 -9.42 20.36
C ILE A 50 -5.26 -8.66 21.18
N GLU A 51 -5.47 -7.37 20.90
CA GLU A 51 -6.49 -6.56 21.56
C GLU A 51 -7.92 -7.04 21.28
N SER A 52 -8.21 -7.48 20.04
CA SER A 52 -9.53 -7.97 19.66
C SER A 52 -9.92 -9.29 20.33
N LYS A 53 -8.94 -10.10 20.76
CA LYS A 53 -9.11 -11.50 21.18
C LYS A 53 -9.78 -12.39 20.12
N ASP A 54 -9.81 -11.92 18.87
CA ASP A 54 -10.32 -12.65 17.72
C ASP A 54 -9.17 -13.23 16.90
N ASN A 55 -9.47 -14.26 16.12
CA ASN A 55 -8.52 -14.87 15.19
C ASN A 55 -8.40 -14.09 13.87
N SER A 56 -9.20 -13.05 13.68
CA SER A 56 -9.16 -12.21 12.49
C SER A 56 -9.61 -10.79 12.77
N VAL A 57 -8.95 -9.81 12.15
CA VAL A 57 -9.35 -8.40 12.19
C VAL A 57 -9.34 -7.82 10.78
N VAL A 58 -10.31 -6.96 10.49
CA VAL A 58 -10.40 -6.21 9.24
C VAL A 58 -10.23 -4.71 9.54
N PHE A 59 -9.24 -4.07 8.93
CA PHE A 59 -9.06 -2.62 8.95
C PHE A 59 -9.62 -2.05 7.66
N VAL A 60 -10.57 -1.12 7.79
CA VAL A 60 -11.09 -0.36 6.66
C VAL A 60 -10.86 1.12 6.93
N GLU A 61 -10.12 1.79 6.05
CA GLU A 61 -9.92 3.23 6.08
C GLU A 61 -10.43 3.82 4.75
N VAL A 62 -11.13 4.96 4.83
CA VAL A 62 -11.68 5.65 3.66
C VAL A 62 -11.09 7.03 3.60
N PHE A 63 -10.24 7.28 2.61
CA PHE A 63 -9.62 8.59 2.41
C PHE A 63 -10.63 9.59 1.84
N SER A 64 -10.38 10.87 2.06
CA SER A 64 -11.21 11.97 1.53
C SER A 64 -11.31 11.98 -0.01
N SER A 65 -10.37 11.33 -0.70
CA SER A 65 -10.41 11.11 -2.15
C SER A 65 -11.41 10.03 -2.58
N GLY A 66 -12.04 9.32 -1.64
CA GLY A 66 -12.91 8.16 -1.90
C GLY A 66 -12.14 6.83 -2.05
N LEU A 67 -10.80 6.86 -2.01
CA LEU A 67 -9.99 5.64 -1.96
C LEU A 67 -10.27 4.88 -0.67
N LYS A 68 -10.33 3.55 -0.78
CA LYS A 68 -10.53 2.64 0.35
C LYS A 68 -9.31 1.75 0.52
N LEU A 69 -8.79 1.69 1.73
CA LEU A 69 -7.77 0.72 2.14
C LEU A 69 -8.45 -0.33 3.02
N GLU A 70 -8.41 -1.58 2.60
CA GLU A 70 -8.92 -2.72 3.36
C GLU A 70 -7.77 -3.69 3.64
N ILE A 71 -7.49 -3.95 4.92
CA ILE A 71 -6.45 -4.88 5.36
C ILE A 71 -7.12 -5.97 6.19
N LYS A 72 -7.08 -7.21 5.69
CA LYS A 72 -7.56 -8.39 6.42
C LYS A 72 -6.36 -9.11 7.02
N VAL A 73 -6.46 -9.38 8.31
CA VAL A 73 -5.41 -10.07 9.06
C VAL A 73 -6.07 -11.23 9.78
N SER A 74 -5.46 -12.41 9.71
CA SER A 74 -5.89 -13.59 10.43
C SER A 74 -4.67 -14.37 10.90
N ILE A 75 -4.83 -15.10 12.01
CA ILE A 75 -3.83 -16.01 12.56
C ILE A 75 -4.10 -17.44 12.05
#